data_AF-X1NJU2-F1
#
_entry.id   AF-X1NJU2-F1
#
_cell.length_a   1.000
_cell.length_b   1.000
_cell.length_c   1.000
_cell.angle_alpha   90.00
_cell.angle_beta   90.00
_cell.angle_gamma   90.00
#
_symmetry.space_group_name_H-M   'P 1'
#
loop_
_entity.id
_entity.type
_entity.pdbx_description
1 polymer ?
#
loop_
_entity_poly.entity_id
_entity_poly.type
_entity_poly.pdbx_seq_one_letter_code
_entity_poly.pdbx_strand_id
1 'polypeptide(L)'
;SSLILGHIGKIGILNFRMDNKILGAIREISLAFFLAIIGLRYGFYAFTALSGTGIYLVITSLVVGLIAIIVGYLVGRYIFKLNWIMLVGALCGGMTSTPGLGAAIEAVGSDEPAAGYGAIYPFALLGMVIFSIILHNLPI
;
A
#
# COMPACT_ATOMS: atom_id res chain seq x y z
N SER A 1 18.11 -5.12 -8.39
CA SER A 1 19.38 -4.47 -7.97
C SER A 1 19.37 -4.09 -6.49
N SER A 2 18.33 -3.43 -5.97
CA SER A 2 18.22 -3.08 -4.53
C SER A 2 18.18 -4.28 -3.57
N LEU A 3 17.49 -5.38 -3.93
CA LEU A 3 17.48 -6.61 -3.10
C LEU A 3 18.87 -7.24 -2.94
N ILE A 4 19.65 -7.30 -4.03
CA ILE A 4 20.99 -7.90 -4.05
C ILE A 4 21.96 -7.03 -3.26
N LEU A 5 21.94 -5.70 -3.48
CA LEU A 5 22.78 -4.75 -2.75
C LEU A 5 22.41 -4.65 -1.25
N GLY A 6 21.12 -4.76 -0.92
CA GLY A 6 20.64 -4.80 0.46
C GLY A 6 21.04 -6.09 1.20
N HIS A 7 21.08 -7.24 0.50
CA HIS A 7 21.56 -8.50 1.07
C HIS A 7 23.08 -8.48 1.31
N ILE A 8 23.86 -7.93 0.37
CA ILE A 8 25.31 -7.78 0.52
C ILE A 8 25.66 -6.82 1.67
N GLY A 9 24.82 -5.81 1.91
CA GLY A 9 24.85 -4.95 3.10
C GLY A 9 25.99 -3.92 3.13
N LYS A 10 27.23 -4.36 2.90
CA LYS A 10 28.42 -3.52 2.77
C LYS A 10 29.26 -3.96 1.57
N ILE A 11 29.60 -3.01 0.70
CA ILE A 11 30.68 -3.18 -0.29
C ILE A 11 31.75 -2.15 0.06
N GLY A 12 32.84 -2.61 0.69
CA GLY A 12 33.93 -1.74 1.14
C GLY A 12 33.49 -0.72 2.20
N ILE A 13 33.71 0.57 1.92
CA ILE A 13 33.44 1.69 2.83
C ILE A 13 31.95 2.11 2.80
N LEU A 14 31.21 1.69 1.76
CA LEU A 14 29.81 2.06 1.56
C LEU A 14 28.89 1.08 2.30
N ASN A 15 28.15 1.60 3.28
CA ASN A 15 27.09 0.88 3.96
C ASN A 15 25.77 1.10 3.19
N PHE A 16 25.23 0.04 2.62
CA PHE A 16 23.96 0.06 1.88
C PHE A 16 22.75 -0.10 2.82
N ARG A 17 22.98 -0.32 4.11
CA ARG A 17 21.94 -0.33 5.15
C ARG A 17 21.86 1.05 5.77
N MET A 18 20.75 1.72 5.50
CA MET A 18 20.43 2.99 6.13
C MET A 18 20.06 2.77 7.59
N ASP A 19 20.43 3.71 8.46
CA ASP A 19 20.01 3.68 9.85
C ASP A 19 18.48 3.79 9.94
N ASN A 20 17.84 2.92 10.73
CA ASN A 20 16.38 2.85 10.82
C ASN A 20 15.76 4.17 11.35
N LYS A 21 16.48 4.91 12.20
CA LYS A 21 16.00 6.19 12.73
C LYS A 21 15.99 7.26 11.65
N ILE A 22 17.04 7.31 10.82
CA ILE A 22 17.12 8.24 9.68
C ILE A 22 16.08 7.84 8.62
N LEU A 23 15.95 6.54 8.34
CA LEU A 23 14.97 6.03 7.38
C LEU A 23 13.53 6.37 7.80
N GLY A 24 13.19 6.16 9.08
CA GLY A 24 11.89 6.54 9.64
C GLY A 24 11.58 8.02 9.43
N ALA A 25 12.52 8.91 9.81
CA ALA A 25 12.35 10.35 9.65
C ALA A 25 12.16 10.77 8.19
N ILE A 26 12.92 10.19 7.25
CA ILE A 26 12.76 10.48 5.82
C ILE A 26 11.41 9.99 5.31
N ARG A 27 10.94 8.82 5.74
CA ARG A 27 9.63 8.26 5.33
C ARG A 27 8.49 9.14 5.81
N GLU A 28 8.51 9.56 7.07
CA GLU A 28 7.48 10.44 7.65
C GLU A 28 7.41 11.78 6.90
N ILE A 29 8.56 12.44 6.70
CA ILE A 29 8.65 13.69 5.96
C ILE A 29 8.15 13.51 4.52
N SER A 30 8.57 12.43 3.85
CA SER A 30 8.17 12.15 2.47
C SER A 30 6.68 11.87 2.35
N LEU A 31 6.10 11.11 3.27
CA LEU A 31 4.66 10.83 3.33
C LEU A 31 3.86 12.11 3.58
N ALA A 32 4.31 12.97 4.52
CA ALA A 32 3.69 14.24 4.79
C ALA A 32 3.68 15.17 3.57
N PHE A 33 4.82 15.32 2.89
CA PHE A 33 4.90 16.11 1.65
C PHE A 33 4.06 15.51 0.52
N PHE A 34 4.08 14.18 0.36
CA PHE A 34 3.27 13.49 -0.64
C PHE A 34 1.77 13.72 -0.43
N LEU A 35 1.28 13.54 0.80
CA LEU A 35 -0.12 13.78 1.16
C LEU A 35 -0.50 15.25 1.00
N ALA A 36 0.37 16.19 1.38
CA ALA A 36 0.15 17.63 1.19
C ALA A 36 0.01 17.99 -0.30
N ILE A 37 0.89 17.47 -1.16
CA ILE A 37 0.85 17.74 -2.60
C ILE A 37 -0.42 17.14 -3.24
N ILE A 38 -0.81 15.91 -2.89
CA ILE A 38 -2.04 15.29 -3.38
C ILE A 38 -3.26 16.09 -2.92
N GLY A 39 -3.30 16.51 -1.65
CA GLY A 39 -4.37 17.34 -1.10
C GLY A 39 -4.51 18.66 -1.86
N LEU A 40 -3.40 19.36 -2.14
CA LEU A 40 -3.41 20.61 -2.89
C LEU A 40 -3.81 20.42 -4.36
N ARG A 41 -3.34 19.36 -5.03
CA ARG A 41 -3.62 19.11 -6.45
C ARG A 41 -5.04 18.61 -6.70
N TYR A 42 -5.51 17.68 -5.89
CA TYR A 42 -6.77 16.98 -6.11
C TYR A 42 -7.89 17.43 -5.18
N GLY A 43 -7.63 18.31 -4.21
CA GLY A 43 -8.62 18.80 -3.25
C GLY A 43 -9.84 19.45 -3.92
N PHE A 44 -9.62 20.33 -4.91
CA PHE A 44 -10.73 20.94 -5.65
C PHE A 44 -11.49 19.92 -6.53
N TYR A 45 -10.76 18.98 -7.15
CA TYR A 45 -11.36 17.89 -7.93
C TYR A 45 -12.19 16.94 -7.06
N ALA A 46 -11.85 16.77 -5.78
CA ALA A 46 -12.66 15.99 -4.86
C ALA A 46 -14.04 16.62 -4.65
N PHE A 47 -14.11 17.96 -4.45
CA PHE A 47 -15.40 18.66 -4.31
C PHE A 47 -16.26 18.59 -5.57
N THR A 48 -15.66 18.71 -6.75
CA THR A 48 -16.40 18.57 -8.02
C THR A 48 -16.82 17.12 -8.26
N ALA A 49 -15.99 16.13 -7.91
CA ALA A 49 -16.33 14.71 -7.98
C ALA A 49 -17.42 14.28 -6.98
N LEU A 50 -17.53 14.96 -5.84
CA LEU A 50 -18.63 14.75 -4.89
C LEU A 50 -19.95 15.41 -5.35
N SER A 51 -19.91 16.26 -6.37
CA SER A 51 -21.09 16.95 -6.90
C SER A 51 -21.82 16.09 -7.95
N GLY A 52 -23.15 16.11 -7.94
CA GLY A 52 -23.98 15.39 -8.91
C GLY A 52 -23.90 13.86 -8.79
N THR A 53 -23.75 13.16 -9.91
CA THR A 53 -23.74 11.68 -9.99
C THR A 53 -22.45 11.05 -9.46
N GLY A 54 -21.38 11.83 -9.25
CA GLY A 54 -20.09 11.32 -8.78
C GLY A 54 -20.13 10.81 -7.33
N ILE A 55 -21.09 11.26 -6.52
CA ILE A 55 -21.32 10.75 -5.16
C ILE A 55 -21.60 9.23 -5.16
N TYR A 56 -22.30 8.71 -6.17
CA TYR A 56 -22.58 7.28 -6.28
C TYR A 56 -21.30 6.48 -6.54
N LEU A 57 -20.38 7.02 -7.34
CA LEU A 57 -19.09 6.38 -7.61
C LEU A 57 -18.19 6.38 -6.36
N VAL A 58 -18.21 7.47 -5.59
CA VAL A 58 -17.48 7.56 -4.32
C VAL A 58 -18.02 6.56 -3.30
N ILE A 59 -19.34 6.48 -3.13
CA ILE A 59 -19.94 5.55 -2.16
C ILE A 59 -19.70 4.10 -2.57
N THR A 60 -19.91 3.77 -3.85
CA THR A 60 -19.72 2.39 -4.33
C THR A 60 -18.26 1.95 -4.21
N SER A 61 -17.30 2.78 -4.60
CA SER A 61 -15.87 2.48 -4.42
C SER A 61 -15.47 2.35 -2.95
N LEU A 62 -16.00 3.20 -2.06
CA LEU A 62 -15.74 3.11 -0.63
C LEU A 62 -16.30 1.82 -0.03
N VAL A 63 -17.52 1.42 -0.39
CA VAL A 63 -18.14 0.18 0.08
C VAL A 63 -17.36 -1.03 -0.42
N VAL A 64 -17.02 -1.08 -1.72
CA VAL A 64 -16.25 -2.18 -2.31
C VAL A 64 -14.86 -2.27 -1.67
N GLY A 65 -14.20 -1.14 -1.46
CA GLY A 65 -12.89 -1.08 -0.79
C GLY A 65 -12.94 -1.58 0.65
N LEU A 66 -13.95 -1.15 1.43
CA LEU A 66 -14.15 -1.62 2.80
C LEU A 66 -14.42 -3.13 2.85
N ILE A 67 -15.27 -3.63 1.96
CA ILE A 67 -15.55 -5.07 1.87
C ILE A 67 -14.26 -5.83 1.53
N ALA A 68 -13.47 -5.36 0.57
CA ALA A 68 -12.20 -6.00 0.20
C ALA A 68 -11.23 -6.08 1.39
N ILE A 69 -11.09 -4.99 2.16
CA ILE A 69 -10.24 -4.98 3.37
C ILE A 69 -10.78 -5.93 4.44
N ILE A 70 -12.10 -5.93 4.70
CA ILE A 70 -12.72 -6.81 5.69
C ILE A 70 -12.54 -8.27 5.30
N VAL A 71 -12.81 -8.62 4.05
CA VAL A 71 -12.63 -9.99 3.54
C VAL A 71 -11.16 -10.39 3.63
N GLY A 72 -10.24 -9.54 3.18
CA GLY A 72 -8.80 -9.78 3.29
C GLY A 72 -8.36 -9.98 4.73
N TYR A 73 -8.90 -9.18 5.66
CA TYR A 73 -8.61 -9.29 7.09
C TYR A 73 -9.12 -10.61 7.66
N LEU A 74 -10.38 -10.98 7.38
CA LEU A 74 -10.97 -12.23 7.85
C LEU A 74 -10.20 -13.44 7.32
N VAL A 75 -9.89 -13.46 6.03
CA VAL A 75 -9.13 -14.56 5.41
C VAL A 75 -7.72 -14.62 5.99
N GLY A 76 -7.00 -13.50 6.06
CA GLY A 76 -5.65 -13.45 6.60
C GLY A 76 -5.56 -13.83 8.09
N ARG A 77 -6.54 -13.44 8.90
CA ARG A 77 -6.56 -13.71 10.33
C ARG A 77 -7.06 -15.12 10.67
N TYR A 78 -8.13 -15.58 10.05
CA TYR A 78 -8.79 -16.84 10.43
C TYR A 78 -8.32 -18.05 9.61
N ILE A 79 -8.03 -17.87 8.32
CA ILE A 79 -7.57 -18.97 7.45
C ILE A 79 -6.05 -19.11 7.55
N PHE A 80 -5.33 -18.01 7.29
CA PHE A 80 -3.86 -18.02 7.25
C PHE A 80 -3.20 -17.79 8.62
N LYS A 81 -3.97 -17.43 9.65
CA LYS A 81 -3.51 -17.21 11.03
C LYS A 81 -2.29 -16.30 11.13
N LEU A 82 -2.25 -15.24 10.31
CA LEU A 82 -1.13 -14.32 10.25
C LEU A 82 -1.03 -13.46 11.53
N ASN A 83 0.20 -13.10 11.89
CA ASN A 83 0.46 -12.07 12.91
C ASN A 83 -0.14 -10.74 12.43
N TRP A 84 -0.76 -10.00 13.35
CA TRP A 84 -1.35 -8.69 13.09
C TRP A 84 -0.42 -7.75 12.33
N ILE A 85 0.86 -7.70 12.71
CA ILE A 85 1.85 -6.79 12.12
C ILE A 85 2.10 -7.14 10.64
N MET A 86 2.23 -8.43 10.33
CA MET A 86 2.42 -8.91 8.97
C MET A 86 1.13 -8.83 8.15
N LEU A 87 -0.03 -9.01 8.79
CA LEU A 87 -1.34 -8.92 8.18
C LEU A 87 -1.66 -7.50 7.70
N VAL A 88 -1.38 -6.47 8.51
CA VAL A 88 -1.57 -5.07 8.11
C VAL A 88 -0.70 -4.74 6.89
N GLY A 89 0.56 -5.18 6.89
CA GLY A 89 1.45 -5.05 5.74
C GLY A 89 0.92 -5.75 4.48
N ALA A 90 0.44 -6.98 4.62
CA ALA A 90 -0.16 -7.76 3.55
C ALA A 90 -1.43 -7.10 2.99
N LEU A 91 -2.29 -6.52 3.84
CA LEU A 91 -3.48 -5.78 3.43
C LEU A 91 -3.11 -4.52 2.63
N CYS A 92 -2.12 -3.76 3.09
CA CYS A 92 -1.60 -2.62 2.34
C CYS A 92 -1.02 -3.05 0.97
N GLY A 93 -0.35 -4.20 0.93
CA GLY A 93 0.20 -4.78 -0.31
C GLY A 93 -0.90 -5.22 -1.28
N GLY A 94 -1.95 -5.86 -0.78
CA GLY A 94 -3.13 -6.27 -1.56
C GLY A 94 -3.91 -5.09 -2.11
N MET A 95 -4.04 -4.01 -1.32
CA MET A 95 -4.64 -2.75 -1.75
C MET A 95 -3.70 -1.90 -2.60
N THR A 96 -2.47 -2.35 -2.85
CA THR A 96 -1.43 -1.62 -3.59
C THR A 96 -1.17 -0.20 -3.05
N SER A 97 -1.38 -0.01 -1.74
CA SER A 97 -1.34 1.31 -1.09
C SER A 97 -0.04 1.50 -0.31
N THR A 98 0.96 2.05 -0.98
CA THR A 98 2.23 2.50 -0.39
C THR A 98 2.06 3.51 0.76
N PRO A 99 1.17 4.53 0.70
CA PRO A 99 0.97 5.42 1.83
C PRO A 99 0.33 4.72 3.03
N GLY A 100 -0.54 3.72 2.79
CA GLY A 100 -1.10 2.88 3.85
C GLY A 100 -0.02 2.08 4.59
N LEU A 101 0.96 1.53 3.85
CA LEU A 101 2.12 0.87 4.45
C LEU A 101 2.96 1.83 5.30
N GLY A 102 3.14 3.06 4.81
CA GLY A 102 3.84 4.12 5.53
C GLY A 102 3.21 4.39 6.89
N ALA A 103 1.90 4.63 6.90
CA ALA A 103 1.12 4.84 8.13
C ALA A 103 1.14 3.60 9.05
N ALA A 104 1.11 2.39 8.49
CA ALA A 104 1.18 1.16 9.27
C ALA A 104 2.54 1.00 10.00
N ILE A 105 3.64 1.32 9.33
CA ILE A 105 4.99 1.23 9.92
C ILE A 105 5.17 2.29 11.01
N GLU A 106 4.65 3.49 10.80
CA GLU A 106 4.64 4.55 11.80
C GLU A 106 3.81 4.15 13.03
N ALA A 107 2.61 3.58 12.82
CA ALA A 107 1.73 3.15 13.89
C ALA A 107 2.28 1.95 14.69
N VAL A 108 3.00 1.03 14.04
CA VAL A 108 3.64 -0.12 14.69
C VAL A 108 4.98 0.25 15.32
N GLY A 109 5.66 1.29 14.83
CA GLY A 109 7.00 1.67 15.26
C GLY A 109 8.11 0.70 14.80
N SER A 110 7.82 -0.15 13.81
CA SER A 110 8.80 -1.09 13.25
C SER A 110 8.55 -1.33 11.75
N ASP A 111 9.60 -1.74 11.03
CA ASP A 111 9.55 -2.06 9.60
C ASP A 111 9.00 -3.46 9.28
N GLU A 112 8.58 -4.23 10.28
CA GLU A 112 8.02 -5.59 10.09
C GLU A 112 6.84 -5.66 9.09
N PRO A 113 5.88 -4.70 9.05
CA PRO A 113 4.82 -4.69 8.05
C PRO A 113 5.35 -4.65 6.60
N ALA A 114 6.55 -4.12 6.35
CA ALA A 114 7.12 -4.06 5.01
C ALA A 114 7.37 -5.45 4.41
N ALA A 115 7.63 -6.46 5.24
CA ALA A 115 7.79 -7.84 4.78
C ALA A 115 6.48 -8.41 4.21
N GLY A 116 5.36 -8.20 4.90
CA GLY A 116 4.04 -8.60 4.43
C GLY A 116 3.63 -7.90 3.14
N TYR A 117 3.91 -6.60 3.05
CA TYR A 117 3.67 -5.82 1.83
C TYR A 117 4.49 -6.36 0.65
N GLY A 118 5.80 -6.56 0.85
CA GLY A 118 6.70 -7.04 -0.20
C GLY A 118 6.34 -8.42 -0.72
N ALA A 119 5.78 -9.28 0.13
CA ALA A 119 5.33 -10.61 -0.27
C ALA A 119 4.07 -10.57 -1.14
N ILE A 120 3.08 -9.75 -0.79
CA ILE A 120 1.76 -9.75 -1.45
C ILE A 120 1.69 -8.81 -2.66
N TYR A 121 2.43 -7.70 -2.64
CA TYR A 121 2.35 -6.66 -3.67
C TYR A 121 2.54 -7.18 -5.11
N PRO A 122 3.52 -8.07 -5.43
CA PRO A 122 3.67 -8.60 -6.78
C PRO A 122 2.46 -9.43 -7.24
N PHE A 123 1.87 -10.23 -6.34
CA PHE A 123 0.70 -11.03 -6.66
C PHE A 123 -0.54 -10.17 -6.88
N ALA A 124 -0.71 -9.11 -6.09
CA ALA A 124 -1.78 -8.13 -6.29
C ALA A 124 -1.69 -7.47 -7.66
N LEU A 125 -0.48 -7.07 -8.06
CA LEU A 125 -0.23 -6.43 -9.36
C LEU A 125 -0.45 -7.40 -10.53
N LEU A 126 0.03 -8.64 -10.42
CA LEU A 126 -0.24 -9.67 -11.43
C LEU A 126 -1.74 -9.96 -11.55
N GLY A 127 -2.44 -10.10 -10.42
CA GLY A 127 -3.88 -10.31 -10.42
C GLY A 127 -4.63 -9.15 -11.08
N MET A 128 -4.25 -7.92 -10.78
CA MET A 128 -4.82 -6.72 -11.41
C MET A 128 -4.61 -6.71 -12.93
N VAL A 129 -3.40 -7.04 -13.40
CA VAL A 129 -3.09 -7.08 -14.83
C VAL A 129 -3.91 -8.16 -15.55
N ILE A 130 -3.96 -9.38 -15.00
CA ILE A 130 -4.75 -10.47 -15.58
C ILE A 130 -6.23 -10.10 -15.64
N PHE A 131 -6.77 -9.56 -14.54
CA PHE A 131 -8.17 -9.14 -14.47
C PHE A 131 -8.48 -8.04 -15.49
N SER A 132 -7.59 -7.05 -15.63
CA SER A 132 -7.71 -5.98 -16.62
C SER A 132 -7.75 -6.51 -18.06
N ILE A 133 -6.87 -7.48 -18.39
CA ILE A 133 -6.86 -8.12 -19.72
C ILE A 133 -8.16 -8.88 -19.97
N ILE A 134 -8.66 -9.63 -19.00
CA ILE A 134 -9.92 -10.38 -19.13
C ILE A 134 -11.08 -9.41 -19.35
N LEU A 135 -11.15 -8.33 -18.57
CA LEU A 135 -12.21 -7.33 -18.68
C LEU A 135 -12.16 -6.62 -20.04
N HIS A 136 -10.97 -6.30 -20.54
CA HIS A 136 -10.83 -5.64 -21.84
C HIS A 136 -11.11 -6.56 -23.04
N ASN A 137 -10.83 -7.86 -22.92
CA ASN A 137 -11.13 -8.86 -23.95
C ASN A 137 -12.60 -9.33 -23.92
N LEU A 138 -13.35 -9.02 -22.88
CA LEU A 138 -14.80 -9.24 -22.88
C LEU A 138 -15.45 -8.18 -23.80
N PRO A 139 -16.29 -8.58 -24.76
CA PRO A 139 -17.09 -7.64 -25.53
C PRO A 139 -18.21 -7.12 -24.62
N ILE A 140 -17.92 -6.05 -23.89
CA ILE A 140 -18.91 -5.25 -23.14
C ILE A 140 -19.08 -3.90 -23.83
#